data_AF-A0A821YFV2-F1
#
_entry.id   AF-A0A821YFV2-F1
#
_cell.length_a   1.000
_cell.length_b   1.000
_cell.length_c   1.000
_cell.angle_alpha   90.00
_cell.angle_beta   90.00
_cell.angle_gamma   90.00
#
_symmetry.space_group_name_H-M   'P 1'
#
loop_
_entity.id
_entity.type
_entity.pdbx_description
1 polymer ?
#
loop_
_entity_poly.entity_id
_entity_poly.type
_entity_poly.pdbx_seq_one_letter_code
_entity_poly.pdbx_strand_id
1 'polypeptide(L)'
;ESIERFAFLEQVSHHPPALSTHVEGQGWTLYQEFTMTSKFRGQYLSITPLGYSHLIFKNTGNHFTWRKVTTLVNNIIVGKLWIDNVGEMDIINHTTNDVCKLKYFPYSYFSKDVPRKVTGVVTDASGQARWVLTGTWTDKIEGGPVESAPGRNPHPHHMETRNMKLLWQRKMPPPHLESMYNFTQLAIELNEDEPGVAPTDSRRRPDQRLMEEARWDEANQEKLRVEEKQRQVRRTRESSEHYNYESKWFKRQHDPLTDSEMHIYTNEYWECKQKQDWSRCDDIF
;
A
#
# COMPACT_ATOMS: atom_id res chain seq x y z
N GLU A 1 11.44 -25.79 -7.48
CA GLU A 1 11.58 -24.56 -8.27
C GLU A 1 11.62 -23.39 -7.31
N SER A 2 12.56 -22.45 -7.46
CA SER A 2 12.53 -21.21 -6.68
C SER A 2 11.30 -20.42 -7.07
N ILE A 3 10.49 -19.99 -6.11
CA ILE A 3 9.31 -19.16 -6.37
C ILE A 3 9.79 -17.83 -6.96
N GLU A 4 9.63 -17.65 -8.27
CA GLU A 4 10.15 -16.47 -8.98
C GLU A 4 9.34 -15.19 -8.71
N ARG A 5 8.09 -15.33 -8.26
CA ARG A 5 7.19 -14.20 -7.97
C ARG A 5 6.29 -14.52 -6.79
N PHE A 6 6.25 -13.61 -5.83
CA PHE A 6 5.34 -13.73 -4.71
C PHE A 6 5.07 -12.40 -4.03
N ALA A 7 3.98 -12.34 -3.27
CA ALA A 7 3.74 -11.30 -2.29
C ALA A 7 3.50 -11.98 -0.94
N PHE A 8 4.14 -11.47 0.11
CA PHE A 8 3.99 -11.96 1.47
C PHE A 8 3.86 -10.79 2.44
N LEU A 9 2.91 -10.89 3.37
CA LEU A 9 2.56 -9.84 4.31
C LEU A 9 2.34 -10.41 5.71
N GLU A 10 2.78 -9.69 6.73
CA GLU A 10 2.54 -10.03 8.14
C GLU A 10 2.14 -8.77 8.91
N GLN A 11 1.12 -8.89 9.77
CA GLN A 11 0.82 -7.84 10.75
C GLN A 11 1.86 -7.89 11.87
N VAL A 12 2.93 -7.10 11.73
CA VAL A 12 4.08 -7.09 12.65
C VAL A 12 3.82 -6.33 13.95
N SER A 13 2.80 -5.46 13.97
CA SER A 13 2.38 -4.77 15.19
C SER A 13 0.87 -4.54 15.23
N HIS A 14 0.31 -4.57 16.43
CA HIS A 14 -1.09 -4.23 16.69
C HIS A 14 -1.25 -2.83 17.32
N HIS A 15 -0.25 -2.35 18.09
CA HIS A 15 -0.28 -1.04 18.74
C HIS A 15 1.08 -0.32 18.62
N PRO A 16 1.20 0.67 17.70
CA PRO A 16 0.24 1.01 16.66
C PRO A 16 0.12 -0.13 15.62
N PRO A 17 -1.01 -0.25 14.89
CA PRO A 17 -1.15 -1.25 13.84
C PRO A 17 -0.09 -1.04 12.75
N ALA A 18 0.69 -2.07 12.45
CA ALA A 18 1.68 -2.05 11.37
C ALA A 18 1.66 -3.37 10.61
N LEU A 19 1.79 -3.26 9.29
CA LEU A 19 1.82 -4.37 8.34
C LEU A 19 3.12 -4.28 7.53
N SER A 20 3.90 -5.35 7.52
CA SER A 20 5.10 -5.43 6.69
C SER A 20 4.81 -6.28 5.47
N THR A 21 5.33 -5.84 4.33
CA THR A 21 5.07 -6.43 3.03
C THR A 21 6.39 -6.63 2.30
N HIS A 22 6.53 -7.81 1.67
CA HIS A 22 7.62 -8.13 0.77
C HIS A 22 7.06 -8.76 -0.50
N VAL A 23 7.48 -8.24 -1.65
CA VAL A 23 7.04 -8.69 -2.95
C VAL A 23 8.26 -8.93 -3.82
N GLU A 24 8.38 -10.14 -4.32
CA GLU A 24 9.32 -10.50 -5.36
C GLU A 24 8.60 -10.49 -6.71
N GLY A 25 9.09 -9.68 -7.64
CA GLY A 25 8.62 -9.62 -9.01
C GLY A 25 9.71 -10.00 -10.01
N GLN A 26 9.37 -9.94 -11.30
CA GLN A 26 10.33 -10.24 -12.36
C GLN A 26 11.40 -9.16 -12.47
N GLY A 27 12.56 -9.39 -11.88
CA GLY A 27 13.70 -8.47 -11.91
C GLY A 27 13.57 -7.27 -10.97
N TRP A 28 12.59 -7.28 -10.06
CA TRP A 28 12.42 -6.23 -9.06
C TRP A 28 11.93 -6.80 -7.73
N THR A 29 12.25 -6.10 -6.65
CA THR A 29 11.79 -6.40 -5.29
C THR A 29 11.12 -5.15 -4.73
N LEU A 30 9.93 -5.30 -4.15
CA LEU A 30 9.24 -4.24 -3.43
C LEU A 30 9.07 -4.65 -1.99
N TYR A 31 9.45 -3.79 -1.05
CA TYR A 31 9.17 -4.01 0.36
C TYR A 31 8.74 -2.70 1.02
N GLN A 32 7.89 -2.79 2.02
CA GLN A 32 7.37 -1.64 2.75
C GLN A 32 6.88 -2.07 4.12
N GLU A 33 6.94 -1.13 5.05
CA GLU A 33 6.14 -1.18 6.27
C GLU A 33 5.03 -0.13 6.14
N PHE A 34 3.80 -0.55 6.40
CA PHE A 34 2.64 0.29 6.36
C PHE A 34 2.02 0.39 7.74
N THR A 35 2.02 1.62 8.27
CA THR A 35 1.17 2.01 9.39
C THR A 35 0.37 3.25 8.99
N MET A 36 -0.64 3.61 9.75
CA MET A 36 -1.48 4.76 9.43
C MET A 36 -1.91 5.49 10.70
N THR A 37 -2.15 6.78 10.55
CA THR A 37 -2.93 7.55 11.53
C THR A 37 -4.23 7.99 10.88
N SER A 38 -5.31 8.00 11.65
CA SER A 38 -6.60 8.49 11.19
C SER A 38 -7.07 9.66 12.06
N LYS A 39 -7.66 10.66 11.42
CA LYS A 39 -8.21 11.85 12.10
C LYS A 39 -9.59 12.17 11.53
N PHE A 40 -10.60 12.13 12.38
CA PHE A 40 -11.94 12.58 12.02
C PHE A 40 -12.01 14.11 12.05
N ARG A 41 -12.47 14.72 10.97
CA ARG A 41 -12.58 16.18 10.79
C ARG A 41 -14.01 16.62 10.51
N GLY A 42 -14.97 16.03 11.22
CA GLY A 42 -16.40 16.35 11.12
C GLY A 42 -17.04 15.78 9.84
N GLN A 43 -16.70 16.33 8.67
CA GLN A 43 -17.31 15.88 7.40
C GLN A 43 -16.60 14.68 6.78
N TYR A 44 -15.32 14.48 7.09
CA TYR A 44 -14.49 13.44 6.50
C TYR A 44 -13.53 12.80 7.52
N LEU A 45 -13.12 11.57 7.23
CA LEU A 45 -12.03 10.88 7.90
C LEU A 45 -10.75 11.03 7.05
N SER A 46 -9.71 11.60 7.63
CA SER A 46 -8.39 11.71 7.01
C SER A 46 -7.54 10.52 7.44
N ILE A 47 -7.03 9.73 6.49
CA ILE A 47 -6.15 8.59 6.71
C ILE A 47 -4.78 8.95 6.13
N THR A 48 -3.78 9.05 7.00
CA THR A 48 -2.40 9.38 6.62
C THR A 48 -1.53 8.15 6.79
N PRO A 49 -1.14 7.49 5.68
CA PRO A 49 -0.11 6.45 5.70
C PRO A 49 1.20 6.98 6.25
N LEU A 50 1.88 6.16 7.05
CA LEU A 50 3.22 6.38 7.54
C LEU A 50 4.10 5.21 7.06
N GLY A 51 5.40 5.44 7.04
CA GLY A 51 6.38 4.50 6.49
C GLY A 51 6.75 4.79 5.04
N TYR A 52 7.85 4.16 4.63
CA TYR A 52 8.40 4.23 3.29
C TYR A 52 8.12 2.95 2.53
N SER A 53 7.90 3.09 1.23
CA SER A 53 7.94 1.99 0.28
C SER A 53 9.28 2.00 -0.44
N HIS A 54 9.85 0.82 -0.65
CA HIS A 54 11.10 0.61 -1.37
C HIS A 54 10.83 -0.22 -2.62
N LEU A 55 11.45 0.15 -3.72
CA LEU A 55 11.44 -0.63 -4.96
C LEU A 55 12.86 -0.70 -5.50
N ILE A 56 13.38 -1.91 -5.67
CA ILE A 56 14.71 -2.17 -6.19
C ILE A 56 14.58 -2.90 -7.53
N PHE A 57 15.18 -2.35 -8.59
CA PHE A 57 15.34 -3.06 -9.85
C PHE A 57 16.69 -3.78 -9.88
N LYS A 58 16.65 -5.11 -9.87
CA LYS A 58 17.84 -5.97 -9.68
C LYS A 58 18.88 -5.80 -10.79
N ASN A 59 18.43 -5.61 -12.02
CA ASN A 59 19.32 -5.51 -13.18
C ASN A 59 20.11 -4.19 -13.23
N THR A 60 19.51 -3.09 -12.77
CA THR A 60 20.16 -1.76 -12.82
C THR A 60 20.69 -1.31 -11.47
N GLY A 61 20.27 -1.96 -10.38
CA GLY A 61 20.55 -1.51 -9.02
C GLY A 61 19.80 -0.23 -8.62
N ASN A 62 18.84 0.25 -9.44
CA ASN A 62 18.06 1.44 -9.09
C ASN A 62 17.21 1.15 -7.85
N HIS A 63 17.38 1.97 -6.82
CA HIS A 63 16.62 1.88 -5.57
C HIS A 63 15.76 3.12 -5.40
N PHE A 64 14.45 2.93 -5.47
CA PHE A 64 13.46 3.98 -5.28
C PHE A 64 12.84 3.92 -3.89
N THR A 65 12.59 5.10 -3.30
CA THR A 65 11.75 5.23 -2.11
C THR A 65 10.69 6.30 -2.25
N TRP A 66 9.53 6.09 -1.64
CA TRP A 66 8.47 7.09 -1.54
C TRP A 66 7.57 6.88 -0.32
N ARG A 67 6.81 7.93 0.02
CA ARG A 67 5.72 7.87 1.01
C ARG A 67 4.38 8.03 0.30
N LYS A 68 3.34 7.39 0.83
CA LYS A 68 1.98 7.47 0.25
C LYS A 68 1.30 8.77 0.65
N VAL A 69 0.47 9.31 -0.25
CA VAL A 69 -0.36 10.49 0.01
C VAL A 69 -1.51 10.18 0.98
N THR A 70 -2.14 11.23 1.50
CA THR A 70 -3.28 11.11 2.41
C THR A 70 -4.55 10.75 1.65
N THR A 71 -5.35 9.86 2.23
CA THR A 71 -6.67 9.48 1.71
C THR A 71 -7.76 10.14 2.56
N LEU A 72 -8.71 10.80 1.93
CA LEU A 72 -9.89 11.38 2.56
C LEU A 72 -11.10 10.50 2.26
N VAL A 73 -11.78 10.04 3.31
CA VAL A 73 -13.09 9.40 3.20
C VAL A 73 -14.13 10.45 3.56
N ASN A 74 -14.82 10.97 2.56
CA ASN A 74 -15.78 12.06 2.70
C ASN A 74 -17.19 11.54 2.96
N ASN A 75 -18.04 12.39 3.54
CA ASN A 75 -19.46 12.12 3.82
C ASN A 75 -19.67 10.94 4.79
N ILE A 76 -18.80 10.81 5.79
CA ILE A 76 -18.87 9.65 6.71
C ILE A 76 -20.05 9.69 7.68
N ILE A 77 -20.67 10.86 7.88
CA ILE A 77 -21.90 10.99 8.69
C ILE A 77 -23.14 10.98 7.80
N VAL A 78 -23.16 11.80 6.74
CA VAL A 78 -24.34 12.03 5.89
C VAL A 78 -23.92 12.14 4.43
N GLY A 79 -24.68 11.48 3.55
CA GLY A 79 -24.50 11.51 2.10
C GLY A 79 -23.82 10.26 1.55
N LYS A 80 -23.59 10.24 0.24
CA LYS A 80 -22.87 9.14 -0.42
C LYS A 80 -21.39 9.25 -0.07
N LEU A 81 -20.82 8.20 0.52
CA LEU A 81 -19.39 8.06 0.77
C LEU A 81 -18.60 8.17 -0.53
N TRP A 82 -17.51 8.92 -0.50
CA TRP A 82 -16.56 8.97 -1.61
C TRP A 82 -15.13 9.23 -1.12
N ILE A 83 -14.17 8.77 -1.92
CA ILE A 83 -12.75 8.80 -1.58
C ILE A 83 -12.03 9.85 -2.41
N ASP A 84 -11.12 10.58 -1.77
CA ASP A 84 -10.13 11.41 -2.43
C ASP A 84 -8.71 11.06 -1.99
N ASN A 85 -7.74 11.23 -2.87
CA ASN A 85 -6.31 11.14 -2.53
C ASN A 85 -5.69 12.51 -2.72
N VAL A 86 -5.00 13.02 -1.71
CA VAL A 86 -4.55 14.43 -1.66
C VAL A 86 -3.15 14.56 -1.10
N GLY A 87 -2.41 15.55 -1.62
CA GLY A 87 -1.08 15.91 -1.15
C GLY A 87 0.01 15.65 -2.19
N GLU A 88 1.25 15.65 -1.72
CA GLU A 88 2.43 15.50 -2.57
C GLU A 88 3.16 14.19 -2.23
N MET A 89 3.72 13.54 -3.25
CA MET A 89 4.49 12.31 -3.13
C MET A 89 5.80 12.50 -3.89
N ASP A 90 6.90 12.41 -3.17
CA ASP A 90 8.25 12.41 -3.74
C ASP A 90 8.72 10.96 -3.90
N ILE A 91 9.04 10.58 -5.13
CA ILE A 91 9.66 9.30 -5.48
C ILE A 91 11.12 9.58 -5.81
N ILE A 92 12.03 9.10 -4.98
CA ILE A 92 13.46 9.40 -5.06
C ILE A 92 14.20 8.15 -5.53
N ASN A 93 15.03 8.27 -6.57
CA ASN A 93 15.99 7.24 -6.96
C ASN A 93 17.34 7.50 -6.28
N HIS A 94 17.74 6.65 -5.35
CA HIS A 94 18.98 6.80 -4.59
C HIS A 94 20.25 6.46 -5.40
N THR A 95 20.09 5.84 -6.56
CA THR A 95 21.20 5.46 -7.44
C THR A 95 21.57 6.59 -8.40
N THR A 96 20.58 7.32 -8.92
CA THR A 96 20.79 8.39 -9.91
C THR A 96 20.53 9.79 -9.37
N ASN A 97 19.93 9.91 -8.18
CA ASN A 97 19.40 11.15 -7.61
C ASN A 97 18.30 11.82 -8.45
N ASP A 98 17.68 11.08 -9.36
CA ASP A 98 16.45 11.53 -10.03
C ASP A 98 15.30 11.56 -9.02
N VAL A 99 14.44 12.58 -9.13
CA VAL A 99 13.28 12.74 -8.25
C VAL A 99 12.03 12.96 -9.09
N CYS A 100 10.98 12.17 -8.86
CA CYS A 100 9.65 12.40 -9.39
C CYS A 100 8.75 12.96 -8.29
N LYS A 101 8.31 14.22 -8.44
CA LYS A 101 7.36 14.87 -7.54
C LYS A 101 5.96 14.78 -8.11
N LEU A 102 5.08 14.02 -7.47
CA LEU A 102 3.66 13.90 -7.81
C LEU A 102 2.81 14.80 -6.91
N LYS A 103 1.79 15.43 -7.49
CA LYS A 103 0.82 16.25 -6.78
C LYS A 103 -0.59 15.75 -7.06
N TYR A 104 -1.29 15.38 -6.00
CA TYR A 104 -2.68 14.94 -5.99
C TYR A 104 -3.56 16.11 -5.56
N PHE A 105 -4.38 16.60 -6.48
CA PHE A 105 -5.19 17.78 -6.24
C PHE A 105 -6.47 17.39 -5.50
N PRO A 106 -6.79 18.09 -4.39
CA PRO A 106 -8.04 17.86 -3.69
C PRO A 106 -9.22 18.24 -4.58
N TYR A 107 -10.30 17.48 -4.47
CA TYR A 107 -11.57 17.86 -5.06
C TYR A 107 -12.04 19.21 -4.52
N SER A 108 -12.49 20.08 -5.43
CA SER A 108 -13.07 21.37 -5.09
C SER A 108 -14.20 21.67 -6.05
N TYR A 109 -15.38 21.98 -5.48
CA TYR A 109 -16.57 22.35 -6.25
C TYR A 109 -16.38 23.60 -7.10
N PHE A 110 -15.48 24.50 -6.68
CA PHE A 110 -15.20 25.76 -7.39
C PHE A 110 -14.07 25.63 -8.42
N SER A 111 -13.40 24.48 -8.48
CA SER A 111 -12.31 24.28 -9.43
C SER A 111 -12.85 23.95 -10.82
N LYS A 112 -12.20 24.51 -11.85
CA LYS A 112 -12.41 24.11 -13.25
C LYS A 112 -11.56 22.89 -13.63
N ASP A 113 -10.67 22.44 -12.74
CA ASP A 113 -9.86 21.26 -12.99
C ASP A 113 -10.70 19.98 -12.96
N VAL A 114 -10.25 18.99 -13.73
CA VAL A 114 -10.82 17.64 -13.69
C VAL A 114 -10.67 17.09 -12.28
N PRO A 115 -11.72 16.52 -11.67
CA PRO A 115 -11.62 15.85 -10.37
C PRO A 115 -10.54 14.76 -10.40
N ARG A 116 -9.88 14.53 -9.26
CA ARG A 116 -8.89 13.44 -9.09
C ARG A 116 -7.63 13.63 -9.94
N LYS A 117 -7.37 14.87 -10.35
CA LYS A 117 -6.19 15.28 -11.10
C LYS A 117 -4.91 14.94 -10.35
N VAL A 118 -3.95 14.41 -11.10
CA VAL A 118 -2.58 14.22 -10.67
C VAL A 118 -1.66 14.87 -11.70
N THR A 119 -0.67 15.61 -11.23
CA THR A 119 0.44 16.07 -12.08
C THR A 119 1.75 15.62 -11.49
N GLY A 120 2.79 15.51 -12.30
CA GLY A 120 4.13 15.27 -11.81
C GLY A 120 5.22 15.89 -12.64
N VAL A 121 6.38 16.04 -12.03
CA VAL A 121 7.62 16.43 -12.73
C VAL A 121 8.73 15.49 -12.27
N VAL A 122 9.45 14.94 -13.24
CA VAL A 122 10.69 14.18 -12.98
C VAL A 122 11.87 15.11 -13.24
N THR A 123 12.70 15.32 -12.23
CA THR A 123 13.94 16.08 -12.31
C THR A 123 15.14 15.15 -12.20
N ASP A 124 16.20 15.44 -12.95
CA ASP A 124 17.47 14.74 -12.79
C ASP A 124 18.25 15.23 -11.56
N ALA A 125 19.41 14.62 -11.31
CA ALA A 125 20.32 15.00 -10.22
C ALA A 125 20.73 16.48 -10.19
N SER A 126 20.67 17.19 -11.33
CA SER A 126 20.98 18.62 -11.43
C SER A 126 19.78 19.52 -11.08
N GLY A 127 18.62 18.92 -10.81
CA GLY A 127 17.34 19.61 -10.63
C GLY A 127 16.69 20.04 -11.94
N GLN A 128 17.23 19.61 -13.09
CA GLN A 128 16.65 19.92 -14.39
C GLN A 128 15.45 19.01 -14.63
N ALA A 129 14.30 19.59 -14.96
CA ALA A 129 13.13 18.83 -15.31
C ALA A 129 13.33 18.11 -16.65
N ARG A 130 13.04 16.81 -16.66
CA ARG A 130 13.21 15.91 -17.82
C ARG A 130 11.88 15.37 -18.33
N TRP A 131 10.91 15.16 -17.45
CA TRP A 131 9.58 14.65 -17.80
C TRP A 131 8.47 15.35 -17.04
N VAL A 132 7.29 15.44 -17.65
CA VAL A 132 6.04 15.85 -17.01
C VAL A 132 5.05 14.70 -17.08
N LEU A 133 4.29 14.55 -15.99
CA LEU A 133 3.22 13.57 -15.83
C LEU A 133 1.90 14.32 -15.64
N THR A 134 0.82 13.81 -16.21
CA THR A 134 -0.52 14.36 -16.06
C THR A 134 -1.57 13.25 -16.16
N GLY A 135 -2.70 13.42 -15.49
CA GLY A 135 -3.83 12.50 -15.62
C GLY A 135 -4.76 12.55 -14.42
N THR A 136 -5.48 11.45 -14.21
CA THR A 136 -6.28 11.26 -13.00
C THR A 136 -6.00 9.89 -12.38
N TRP A 137 -5.89 9.83 -11.06
CA TRP A 137 -5.53 8.58 -10.36
C TRP A 137 -6.62 7.50 -10.44
N THR A 138 -7.81 7.83 -10.96
CA THR A 138 -8.92 6.88 -11.18
C THR A 138 -9.09 6.41 -12.61
N ASP A 139 -8.35 6.96 -13.57
CA ASP A 139 -8.51 6.63 -14.99
C ASP A 139 -7.17 6.33 -15.65
N LYS A 140 -6.32 7.34 -15.87
CA LYS A 140 -5.04 7.17 -16.57
C LYS A 140 -4.00 8.19 -16.16
N ILE A 141 -2.73 7.84 -16.39
CA ILE A 141 -1.58 8.72 -16.28
C ILE A 141 -0.83 8.69 -17.62
N GLU A 142 -0.56 9.87 -18.13
CA GLU A 142 0.25 10.12 -19.32
C GLU A 142 1.51 10.89 -18.93
N GLY A 143 2.56 10.77 -19.73
CA GLY A 143 3.76 11.56 -19.54
C GLY A 143 4.61 11.69 -20.78
N GLY A 144 5.43 12.73 -20.82
CA GLY A 144 6.28 13.05 -21.95
C GLY A 144 7.52 13.83 -21.53
N PRO A 145 8.57 13.84 -22.38
CA PRO A 145 9.77 14.60 -22.14
C PRO A 145 9.49 16.12 -22.17
N VAL A 146 10.26 16.86 -21.38
CA VAL A 146 10.27 18.33 -21.38
C VAL A 146 11.15 18.81 -22.52
N GLU A 147 10.61 19.65 -23.42
CA GLU A 147 11.40 20.25 -24.50
C GLU A 147 12.02 21.59 -24.10
N SER A 148 11.27 22.40 -23.36
CA SER A 148 11.70 23.69 -22.83
C SER A 148 11.19 23.85 -21.39
N ALA A 149 12.07 24.28 -20.49
CA ALA A 149 11.76 24.48 -19.08
C ALA A 149 12.11 25.94 -18.68
N PRO A 150 11.18 26.72 -18.13
CA PRO A 150 11.52 28.03 -17.59
C PRO A 150 12.28 27.88 -16.26
N GLY A 151 13.59 28.17 -16.27
CA GLY A 151 14.42 28.37 -15.08
C GLY A 151 14.59 27.15 -14.14
N ARG A 152 15.14 27.40 -12.95
CA ARG A 152 15.23 26.41 -11.86
C ARG A 152 13.89 26.36 -11.11
N ASN A 153 13.29 25.17 -10.99
CA ASN A 153 11.96 24.86 -10.42
C ASN A 153 10.73 25.25 -11.27
N PRO A 154 10.55 24.68 -12.48
CA PRO A 154 9.40 24.98 -13.32
C PRO A 154 8.13 24.29 -12.80
N HIS A 155 7.01 25.01 -12.83
CA HIS A 155 5.69 24.41 -12.56
C HIS A 155 5.23 23.61 -13.80
N PRO A 156 4.65 22.40 -13.67
CA PRO A 156 4.30 21.55 -14.81
C PRO A 156 3.39 22.20 -15.86
N HIS A 157 2.56 23.18 -15.47
CA HIS A 157 1.68 23.92 -16.38
C HIS A 157 2.42 24.90 -17.31
N HIS A 158 3.68 25.22 -17.04
CA HIS A 158 4.49 26.16 -17.83
C HIS A 158 5.55 25.46 -18.68
N MET A 159 5.43 24.14 -18.86
CA MET A 159 6.42 23.31 -19.55
C MET A 159 5.87 22.87 -20.90
N GLU A 160 6.61 23.14 -21.97
CA GLU A 160 6.28 22.62 -23.28
C GLU A 160 6.65 21.15 -23.34
N THR A 161 5.69 20.33 -23.74
CA THR A 161 5.83 18.89 -23.88
C THR A 161 5.42 18.48 -25.29
N ARG A 162 6.16 17.53 -25.87
CA ARG A 162 5.71 16.80 -27.06
C ARG A 162 5.65 15.32 -26.76
N ASN A 163 4.87 14.61 -27.55
CA ASN A 163 4.80 13.15 -27.53
C ASN A 163 4.41 12.59 -26.15
N MET A 164 3.34 13.11 -25.55
CA MET A 164 2.73 12.49 -24.37
C MET A 164 2.38 11.03 -24.69
N LYS A 165 2.82 10.12 -23.82
CA LYS A 165 2.57 8.68 -23.92
C LYS A 165 1.71 8.24 -22.75
N LEU A 166 0.82 7.28 -23.01
CA LEU A 166 0.10 6.57 -21.95
C LEU A 166 1.09 5.74 -21.14
N LEU A 167 1.20 6.02 -19.84
CA LEU A 167 2.09 5.31 -18.91
C LEU A 167 1.32 4.29 -18.06
N TRP A 168 0.09 4.63 -17.70
CA TRP A 168 -0.79 3.76 -16.93
C TRP A 168 -2.25 4.04 -17.27
N GLN A 169 -3.06 2.98 -17.32
CA GLN A 169 -4.50 3.05 -17.52
C GLN A 169 -5.16 2.06 -16.56
N ARG A 170 -6.22 2.49 -15.90
CA ARG A 170 -7.05 1.66 -15.04
C ARG A 170 -7.69 0.55 -15.87
N LYS A 171 -7.61 -0.68 -15.35
CA LYS A 171 -8.47 -1.80 -15.80
C LYS A 171 -9.83 -1.69 -15.09
N MET A 172 -10.91 -1.65 -15.86
CA MET A 172 -12.25 -1.61 -15.29
C MET A 172 -12.57 -2.93 -14.57
N PRO A 173 -13.25 -2.88 -13.40
CA PRO A 173 -13.73 -4.08 -12.74
C PRO A 173 -14.75 -4.86 -13.59
N PRO A 174 -15.03 -6.12 -13.25
CA PRO A 174 -16.11 -6.89 -13.86
C PRO A 174 -17.48 -6.20 -13.76
N PRO A 175 -18.45 -6.56 -14.63
CA PRO A 175 -19.84 -6.13 -14.47
C PRO A 175 -20.40 -6.47 -13.08
N HIS A 176 -21.39 -5.71 -12.61
CA HIS A 176 -22.06 -5.90 -11.32
C HIS A 176 -21.18 -5.72 -10.06
N LEU A 177 -20.07 -4.99 -10.16
CA LEU A 177 -19.19 -4.69 -9.01
C LEU A 177 -19.91 -4.11 -7.78
N GLU A 178 -21.04 -3.42 -7.95
CA GLU A 178 -21.83 -2.86 -6.86
C GLU A 178 -22.39 -3.94 -5.91
N SER A 179 -22.61 -5.18 -6.40
CA SER A 179 -22.98 -6.31 -5.56
C SER A 179 -21.79 -7.02 -4.91
N MET A 180 -20.56 -6.60 -5.21
CA MET A 180 -19.31 -7.19 -4.73
C MET A 180 -18.39 -6.11 -4.13
N TYR A 181 -18.95 -5.25 -3.27
CA TYR A 181 -18.22 -4.21 -2.54
C TYR A 181 -17.41 -3.24 -3.42
N ASN A 182 -17.73 -3.14 -4.71
CA ASN A 182 -16.97 -2.41 -5.72
C ASN A 182 -15.51 -2.89 -5.90
N PHE A 183 -15.25 -4.18 -5.64
CA PHE A 183 -13.93 -4.77 -5.79
C PHE A 183 -13.42 -4.76 -7.23
N THR A 184 -12.10 -4.62 -7.37
CA THR A 184 -11.39 -4.94 -8.61
C THR A 184 -11.29 -6.45 -8.78
N GLN A 185 -11.00 -6.92 -10.00
CA GLN A 185 -10.73 -8.35 -10.23
C GLN A 185 -9.65 -8.89 -9.29
N LEU A 186 -8.54 -8.14 -9.14
CA LEU A 186 -7.47 -8.52 -8.22
C LEU A 186 -7.98 -8.65 -6.77
N ALA A 187 -8.80 -7.71 -6.29
CA ALA A 187 -9.32 -7.76 -4.93
C ALA A 187 -10.25 -8.96 -4.69
N ILE A 188 -11.01 -9.38 -5.70
CA ILE A 188 -11.84 -10.60 -5.65
C ILE A 188 -10.95 -11.84 -5.50
N GLU A 189 -9.84 -11.91 -6.24
CA GLU A 189 -8.92 -13.05 -6.25
C GLU A 189 -8.07 -13.16 -4.96
N LEU A 190 -7.91 -12.08 -4.19
CA LEU A 190 -7.04 -12.06 -3.00
C LEU A 190 -7.46 -13.06 -1.91
N ASN A 191 -8.77 -13.30 -1.75
CA ASN A 191 -9.29 -14.19 -0.70
C ASN A 191 -9.83 -15.53 -1.23
N GLU A 192 -9.50 -15.88 -2.48
CA GLU A 192 -9.75 -17.23 -3.01
C GLU A 192 -8.92 -18.26 -2.22
N ASP A 193 -9.52 -19.41 -1.90
CA ASP A 193 -8.88 -20.45 -1.10
C ASP A 193 -7.62 -20.98 -1.79
N GLU A 194 -6.54 -21.11 -1.00
CA GLU A 194 -5.26 -21.62 -1.47
C GLU A 194 -4.79 -22.75 -0.54
N PRO A 195 -4.50 -23.95 -1.06
CA PRO A 195 -4.08 -25.07 -0.23
C PRO A 195 -2.68 -24.85 0.36
N GLY A 196 -2.48 -25.40 1.56
CA GLY A 196 -1.17 -25.43 2.19
C GLY A 196 -0.61 -24.06 2.58
N VAL A 197 -1.46 -23.05 2.77
CA VAL A 197 -1.07 -21.78 3.41
C VAL A 197 -0.95 -21.95 4.93
N ALA A 198 -0.21 -21.04 5.57
CA ALA A 198 -0.06 -21.00 7.02
C ALA A 198 -1.42 -20.94 7.75
N PRO A 199 -1.54 -21.48 8.98
CA PRO A 199 -2.76 -21.35 9.78
C PRO A 199 -3.13 -19.91 10.12
N THR A 200 -2.19 -18.98 10.01
CA THR A 200 -2.38 -17.54 10.23
C THR A 200 -2.75 -16.78 8.95
N ASP A 201 -2.89 -17.46 7.80
CA ASP A 201 -3.24 -16.79 6.53
C ASP A 201 -4.65 -16.20 6.59
N SER A 202 -4.84 -15.02 6.00
CA SER A 202 -6.13 -14.30 6.06
C SER A 202 -7.26 -15.05 5.37
N ARG A 203 -6.98 -15.94 4.41
CA ARG A 203 -8.01 -16.81 3.79
C ARG A 203 -8.67 -17.75 4.78
N ARG A 204 -7.95 -18.09 5.85
CA ARG A 204 -8.43 -18.98 6.92
C ARG A 204 -9.16 -18.23 8.03
N ARG A 205 -9.27 -16.90 7.94
CA ARG A 205 -9.91 -16.07 8.94
C ARG A 205 -11.44 -16.27 8.91
N PRO A 206 -12.05 -16.89 9.94
CA PRO A 206 -13.40 -17.44 9.85
C PRO A 206 -14.48 -16.37 9.72
N ASP A 207 -14.37 -15.25 10.44
CA ASP A 207 -15.31 -14.13 10.37
C ASP A 207 -15.37 -13.53 8.96
N GLN A 208 -14.22 -13.40 8.29
CA GLN A 208 -14.14 -12.89 6.92
C GLN A 208 -14.72 -13.87 5.90
N ARG A 209 -14.42 -15.18 6.01
CA ARG A 209 -14.99 -16.22 5.13
C ARG A 209 -16.51 -16.28 5.25
N LEU A 210 -17.05 -16.25 6.48
CA LEU A 210 -18.50 -16.23 6.72
C LEU A 210 -19.16 -14.98 6.15
N MET A 211 -18.49 -13.81 6.23
CA MET A 211 -18.98 -12.58 5.62
C MET A 211 -19.03 -12.69 4.09
N GLU A 212 -18.03 -13.31 3.45
CA GLU A 212 -18.03 -13.57 2.01
C GLU A 212 -19.14 -14.53 1.57
N GLU A 213 -19.48 -15.50 2.42
CA GLU A 213 -20.62 -16.42 2.25
C GLU A 213 -21.99 -15.80 2.61
N ALA A 214 -22.03 -14.49 2.94
CA ALA A 214 -23.22 -13.77 3.39
C ALA A 214 -23.88 -14.34 4.67
N ARG A 215 -23.12 -15.07 5.50
CA ARG A 215 -23.53 -15.60 6.81
C ARG A 215 -23.25 -14.59 7.92
N TRP A 216 -23.96 -13.47 7.85
CA TRP A 216 -23.69 -12.26 8.64
C TRP A 216 -23.70 -12.45 10.16
N ASP A 217 -24.68 -13.19 10.69
CA ASP A 217 -24.81 -13.38 12.14
C ASP A 217 -23.66 -14.23 12.68
N GLU A 218 -23.29 -15.29 11.96
CA GLU A 218 -22.17 -16.17 12.32
C GLU A 218 -20.83 -15.43 12.18
N ALA A 219 -20.67 -14.62 11.13
CA ALA A 219 -19.49 -13.78 10.95
C ALA A 219 -19.30 -12.81 12.13
N ASN A 220 -20.39 -12.20 12.63
CA ASN A 220 -20.33 -11.31 13.79
C ASN A 220 -19.95 -12.05 15.08
N GLN A 221 -20.47 -13.27 15.28
CA GLN A 221 -20.10 -14.11 16.44
C GLN A 221 -18.62 -14.50 16.40
N GLU A 222 -18.15 -14.98 15.25
CA GLU A 222 -16.75 -15.35 15.06
C GLU A 222 -15.81 -14.16 15.20
N LYS A 223 -16.21 -12.98 14.71
CA LYS A 223 -15.46 -11.72 14.89
C LYS A 223 -15.25 -11.41 16.37
N LEU A 224 -16.29 -11.50 17.19
CA LEU A 224 -16.19 -11.27 18.63
C LEU A 224 -15.27 -12.29 19.30
N ARG A 225 -15.35 -13.56 18.90
CA ARG A 225 -14.51 -14.64 19.42
C ARG A 225 -13.03 -14.41 19.13
N VAL A 226 -12.67 -14.09 17.87
CA VAL A 226 -11.27 -13.85 17.48
C VAL A 226 -10.72 -12.58 18.12
N GLU A 227 -11.51 -11.50 18.20
CA GLU A 227 -11.08 -10.26 18.86
C GLU A 227 -10.85 -10.47 20.36
N GLU A 228 -11.73 -11.21 21.05
CA GLU A 228 -11.56 -11.48 22.47
C GLU A 228 -10.37 -12.42 22.75
N LYS A 229 -10.15 -13.44 21.90
CA LYS A 229 -8.94 -14.28 21.96
C LYS A 229 -7.68 -13.42 21.84
N GLN A 230 -7.64 -12.50 20.88
CA GLN A 230 -6.52 -11.57 20.71
C GLN A 230 -6.32 -10.66 21.93
N ARG A 231 -7.40 -10.11 22.50
CA ARG A 231 -7.35 -9.26 23.71
C ARG A 231 -6.85 -10.02 24.93
N GLN A 232 -7.23 -11.29 25.10
CA GLN A 232 -6.74 -12.13 26.20
C GLN A 232 -5.25 -12.41 26.06
N VAL A 233 -4.81 -12.84 24.88
CA VAL A 233 -3.38 -13.07 24.59
C VAL A 233 -2.56 -11.79 24.84
N ARG A 234 -3.06 -10.62 24.41
CA ARG A 234 -2.42 -9.33 24.69
C ARG A 234 -2.30 -9.06 26.18
N ARG A 235 -3.38 -9.22 26.96
CA ARG A 235 -3.36 -9.00 28.42
C ARG A 235 -2.35 -9.91 29.11
N THR A 236 -2.28 -11.18 28.72
CA THR A 236 -1.28 -12.12 29.24
C THR A 236 0.14 -11.67 28.90
N ARG A 237 0.37 -11.21 27.67
CA ARG A 237 1.68 -10.71 27.23
C ARG A 237 2.10 -9.44 27.98
N GLU A 238 1.21 -8.47 28.14
CA GLU A 238 1.49 -7.22 28.88
C GLU A 238 1.73 -7.46 30.37
N SER A 239 1.14 -8.51 30.96
CA SER A 239 1.40 -8.90 32.34
C SER A 239 2.75 -9.60 32.56
N SER A 240 3.41 -10.03 31.48
CA SER A 240 4.75 -10.62 31.53
C SER A 240 5.79 -9.53 31.35
N GLU A 241 6.58 -9.23 32.40
CA GLU A 241 7.64 -8.19 32.36
C GLU A 241 8.70 -8.42 31.26
N HIS A 242 8.74 -9.60 30.63
CA HIS A 242 9.80 -10.01 29.71
C HIS A 242 9.31 -10.35 28.30
N TYR A 243 8.02 -10.19 27.98
CA TYR A 243 7.50 -10.58 26.67
C TYR A 243 7.42 -9.41 25.70
N ASN A 244 8.38 -9.32 24.78
CA ASN A 244 8.25 -8.53 23.57
C ASN A 244 7.77 -9.46 22.44
N TYR A 245 6.63 -9.14 21.83
CA TYR A 245 6.17 -9.87 20.65
C TYR A 245 7.14 -9.62 19.49
N GLU A 246 7.59 -10.70 18.85
CA GLU A 246 8.38 -10.67 17.63
C GLU A 246 7.55 -11.25 16.48
N SER A 247 7.58 -10.56 15.33
CA SER A 247 7.02 -11.07 14.08
C SER A 247 7.69 -12.37 13.66
N LYS A 248 6.94 -13.28 13.07
CA LYS A 248 7.42 -14.63 12.74
C LYS A 248 8.25 -14.67 11.47
N TRP A 249 7.96 -13.80 10.52
CA TRP A 249 8.49 -13.88 9.15
C TRP A 249 9.21 -12.60 8.73
N PHE A 250 9.20 -11.58 9.58
CA PHE A 250 9.97 -10.36 9.41
C PHE A 250 10.81 -10.10 10.65
N LYS A 251 11.89 -9.34 10.49
CA LYS A 251 12.80 -8.92 11.57
C LYS A 251 12.96 -7.42 11.54
N ARG A 252 12.88 -6.76 12.71
CA ARG A 252 13.11 -5.32 12.83
C ARG A 252 14.57 -4.98 12.51
N GLN A 253 14.77 -3.97 11.68
CA GLN A 253 16.06 -3.47 11.24
C GLN A 253 16.00 -1.96 10.99
N HIS A 254 17.12 -1.28 11.25
CA HIS A 254 17.30 0.13 10.89
C HIS A 254 17.55 0.27 9.38
N ASP A 255 16.79 1.13 8.71
CA ASP A 255 17.00 1.50 7.32
C ASP A 255 17.83 2.80 7.21
N PRO A 256 19.07 2.73 6.70
CA PRO A 256 19.94 3.89 6.58
C PRO A 256 19.49 4.90 5.51
N LEU A 257 18.64 4.51 4.54
CA LEU A 257 18.20 5.44 3.48
C LEU A 257 17.12 6.40 3.96
N THR A 258 16.28 5.93 4.88
CA THR A 258 15.12 6.68 5.37
C THR A 258 15.25 7.09 6.83
N ASP A 259 16.32 6.64 7.50
CA ASP A 259 16.58 6.82 8.94
C ASP A 259 15.39 6.36 9.79
N SER A 260 14.84 5.19 9.46
CA SER A 260 13.66 4.62 10.13
C SER A 260 13.84 3.14 10.46
N GLU A 261 13.24 2.70 11.56
CA GLU A 261 13.08 1.27 11.83
C GLU A 261 12.00 0.68 10.90
N MET A 262 12.25 -0.52 10.38
CA MET A 262 11.28 -1.27 9.58
C MET A 262 11.45 -2.77 9.78
N HIS A 263 10.43 -3.57 9.48
CA HIS A 263 10.58 -5.03 9.48
C HIS A 263 10.90 -5.58 8.09
N ILE A 264 12.01 -6.31 7.97
CA ILE A 264 12.52 -6.92 6.75
C ILE A 264 12.20 -8.41 6.73
N TYR A 265 11.75 -8.91 5.58
CA TYR A 265 11.37 -10.31 5.39
C TYR A 265 12.56 -11.25 5.60
N THR A 266 12.35 -12.35 6.34
CA THR A 266 13.42 -13.30 6.69
C THR A 266 13.74 -14.31 5.60
N ASN A 267 12.94 -14.37 4.53
CA ASN A 267 13.02 -15.38 3.45
C ASN A 267 12.63 -16.81 3.86
N GLU A 268 11.95 -16.98 5.00
CA GLU A 268 11.69 -18.32 5.55
C GLU A 268 10.28 -18.85 5.29
N TYR A 269 9.30 -17.97 5.02
CA TYR A 269 7.88 -18.39 4.88
C TYR A 269 7.68 -19.43 3.77
N TRP A 270 8.26 -19.20 2.59
CA TRP A 270 8.07 -20.09 1.44
C TRP A 270 8.74 -21.44 1.61
N GLU A 271 9.87 -21.50 2.34
CA GLU A 271 10.50 -22.76 2.69
C GLU A 271 9.63 -23.57 3.68
N CYS A 272 9.10 -22.91 4.70
CA CYS A 272 8.12 -23.50 5.62
C CYS A 272 6.87 -23.98 4.88
N LYS A 273 6.36 -23.20 3.91
CA LYS A 273 5.24 -23.58 3.05
C LYS A 273 5.55 -24.83 2.24
N GLN A 274 6.72 -24.91 1.62
CA GLN A 274 7.11 -26.08 0.84
C GLN A 274 7.19 -27.34 1.70
N LYS A 275 7.68 -27.22 2.94
CA LYS A 275 7.79 -28.32 3.91
C LYS A 275 6.48 -28.61 4.66
N GLN A 276 5.47 -27.75 4.51
CA GLN A 276 4.26 -27.73 5.34
C GLN A 276 4.55 -27.70 6.85
N ASP A 277 5.64 -27.02 7.24
CA ASP A 277 6.05 -26.86 8.63
C ASP A 277 5.57 -25.49 9.16
N TRP A 278 4.51 -25.53 9.96
CA TRP A 278 3.90 -24.36 10.59
C TRP A 278 4.15 -24.28 12.10
N SER A 279 5.15 -25.00 12.60
CA SER A 279 5.47 -25.04 14.05
C SER A 279 5.75 -23.66 14.67
N ARG A 280 6.13 -22.68 13.85
CA ARG A 280 6.38 -21.28 14.26
C ARG A 280 5.11 -20.41 14.33
N CYS A 281 4.02 -20.83 13.71
CA CYS A 281 2.78 -20.06 13.65
C CYS A 281 2.03 -20.13 14.98
N ASP A 282 1.53 -18.97 15.42
CA ASP A 282 0.62 -18.90 16.56
C ASP A 282 -0.80 -19.32 16.13
N ASP A 283 -1.59 -19.85 17.07
CA ASP A 283 -3.01 -20.11 16.87
C ASP A 283 -3.84 -18.84 17.11
N ILE A 284 -4.18 -18.12 16.05
CA ILE A 284 -4.79 -16.78 16.12
C ILE A 284 -6.28 -16.70 15.74
N PHE A 285 -6.84 -17.79 15.21
CA PHE A 285 -8.26 -17.85 14.85
C PHE A 285 -9.07 -18.61 15.90
#